data_AF-A0A7V9JE65-F1
#
_entry.id   AF-A0A7V9JE65-F1
#
_cell.length_a   1.000
_cell.length_b   1.000
_cell.length_c   1.000
_cell.angle_alpha   90.00
_cell.angle_beta   90.00
_cell.angle_gamma   90.00
#
_symmetry.space_group_name_H-M   'P 1'
#
loop_
_entity.id
_entity.type
_entity.pdbx_description
1 polymer ?
#
loop_
_entity_poly.entity_id
_entity_poly.type
_entity_poly.pdbx_seq_one_letter_code
_entity_poly.pdbx_strand_id
1 'polypeptide(L)'
;MTVQVRLGTLLLDFISSLLIGLGVIAAFSPFALYWWIHADYNRYIWIIQGPYPYSNFGGGPFQMVLGLWLTGLAVLLLSAGGFLKWLMWRHFDAEFMLK
;
A
#
# COMPACT_ATOMS: atom_id res chain seq x y z
N MET A 1 19.32 -12.79 26.53
CA MET A 1 18.37 -11.65 26.46
C MET A 1 18.68 -10.68 25.32
N THR A 2 19.93 -10.26 25.10
CA THR A 2 20.33 -9.30 24.04
C THR A 2 20.03 -9.74 22.60
N VAL A 3 20.12 -11.04 22.29
CA VAL A 3 19.86 -11.57 20.93
C VAL A 3 18.37 -11.53 20.56
N GLN A 4 17.45 -11.87 21.48
CA GLN A 4 16.02 -11.82 21.21
C GLN A 4 15.51 -10.39 20.99
N VAL A 5 16.03 -9.41 21.75
CA VAL A 5 15.69 -7.99 21.58
C VAL A 5 16.15 -7.47 20.21
N ARG A 6 17.34 -7.87 19.73
CA ARG A 6 17.80 -7.55 18.37
C ARG A 6 16.94 -8.19 17.28
N LEU A 7 16.48 -9.43 17.48
CA LEU A 7 15.66 -10.10 16.48
C LEU A 7 14.27 -9.45 16.34
N GLY A 8 13.64 -9.10 17.48
CA GLY A 8 12.33 -8.46 17.49
C GLY A 8 12.32 -7.08 16.83
N THR A 9 13.36 -6.28 17.07
CA THR A 9 13.51 -4.96 16.43
C THR A 9 13.73 -5.06 14.92
N LEU A 10 14.54 -6.02 14.45
CA LEU A 10 14.73 -6.28 13.02
C LEU A 10 13.44 -6.75 12.34
N LEU A 11 12.65 -7.61 12.99
CA LEU A 11 11.36 -8.05 12.46
C LEU A 11 10.36 -6.90 12.35
N LEU A 12 10.27 -6.05 13.39
CA LEU A 12 9.41 -4.86 13.35
C LEU A 12 9.85 -3.89 12.24
N ASP A 13 11.16 -3.72 12.05
CA ASP A 13 11.72 -2.89 10.98
C ASP A 13 11.32 -3.41 9.59
N PHE A 14 11.43 -4.72 9.40
CA PHE A 14 11.07 -5.39 8.16
C PHE A 14 9.57 -5.28 7.89
N ILE A 15 8.72 -5.58 8.87
CA ILE A 15 7.26 -5.49 8.76
C ILE A 15 6.85 -4.06 8.42
N SER A 16 7.40 -3.07 9.12
CA SER A 16 7.08 -1.68 8.86
C SER A 16 7.52 -1.24 7.45
N SER A 17 8.72 -1.64 7.01
CA SER A 17 9.22 -1.33 5.67
C SER A 17 8.36 -1.99 4.59
N LEU A 18 7.90 -3.22 4.83
CA LEU A 18 6.97 -3.93 3.96
C LEU A 18 5.63 -3.21 3.87
N LEU A 19 5.06 -2.76 4.99
CA LEU A 19 3.82 -1.98 5.01
C LEU A 19 3.94 -0.68 4.23
N ILE A 20 5.03 0.07 4.41
CA ILE A 20 5.29 1.30 3.65
C ILE A 20 5.41 0.98 2.16
N GLY A 21 6.20 -0.03 1.78
CA GLY A 21 6.37 -0.43 0.39
C GLY A 21 5.05 -0.84 -0.29
N LEU A 22 4.23 -1.65 0.39
CA LEU A 22 2.89 -2.01 -0.10
C LEU A 22 1.96 -0.80 -0.17
N GLY A 23 2.04 0.11 0.80
CA GLY A 23 1.28 1.36 0.80
C GLY A 23 1.62 2.26 -0.39
N VAL A 24 2.91 2.37 -0.74
CA VAL A 24 3.37 3.09 -1.94
C VAL A 24 2.83 2.42 -3.21
N ILE A 25 2.95 1.10 -3.33
CA ILE A 25 2.41 0.35 -4.47
C ILE A 25 0.89 0.58 -4.61
N ALA A 26 0.16 0.49 -3.50
CA ALA A 26 -1.28 0.74 -3.46
C ALA A 26 -1.61 2.19 -3.87
N ALA A 27 -0.83 3.19 -3.46
CA ALA A 27 -1.03 4.60 -3.82
C ALA A 27 -0.88 4.84 -5.33
N PHE A 28 0.06 4.15 -5.99
CA PHE A 28 0.28 4.28 -7.43
C PHE A 28 -0.64 3.40 -8.28
N SER A 29 -1.26 2.39 -7.69
CA SER A 29 -2.08 1.42 -8.41
C SER A 29 -3.28 2.03 -9.16
N PRO A 30 -3.99 3.08 -8.69
CA PRO A 30 -5.05 3.72 -9.48
C PRO A 30 -4.54 4.31 -10.80
N PHE A 31 -3.35 4.92 -10.78
CA PHE A 31 -2.73 5.48 -11.98
C PHE A 31 -2.28 4.38 -12.95
N ALA A 32 -1.65 3.33 -12.43
CA ALA A 32 -1.23 2.19 -13.23
C ALA A 32 -2.44 1.47 -13.87
N LEU A 33 -3.52 1.29 -13.11
CA LEU A 33 -4.78 0.72 -13.59
C LEU A 33 -5.43 1.61 -14.64
N TYR A 34 -5.53 2.91 -14.39
CA TYR A 34 -6.08 3.87 -15.35
C TYR A 34 -5.31 3.83 -16.67
N TRP A 35 -3.97 3.88 -16.61
CA TRP A 35 -3.11 3.78 -17.77
C TRP A 35 -3.35 2.47 -18.51
N TRP A 36 -3.33 1.34 -17.81
CA TRP A 36 -3.54 0.03 -18.42
C TRP A 36 -4.91 -0.05 -19.10
N ILE A 37 -5.98 0.44 -18.48
CA ILE A 37 -7.33 0.41 -19.05
C ILE A 37 -7.42 1.28 -20.33
N HIS A 38 -6.88 2.50 -20.30
CA HIS A 38 -7.12 3.50 -21.34
C HIS A 38 -6.04 3.58 -22.43
N ALA A 39 -4.89 2.91 -22.28
CA ALA A 39 -3.82 2.97 -23.28
C ALA A 39 -4.14 2.24 -24.60
N ASP A 40 -5.22 1.49 -24.69
CA ASP A 40 -5.69 0.89 -25.95
C ASP A 40 -7.23 0.93 -26.01
N TYR A 41 -7.76 1.46 -27.10
CA TYR A 41 -9.21 1.63 -27.29
C TYR A 41 -9.95 0.29 -27.35
N ASN A 42 -9.39 -0.71 -28.05
CA ASN A 42 -10.01 -2.03 -28.17
C ASN A 42 -10.07 -2.73 -26.82
N ARG A 43 -9.00 -2.61 -26.01
CA ARG A 43 -8.95 -3.09 -24.64
C ARG A 43 -9.97 -2.39 -23.76
N TYR A 44 -10.07 -1.06 -23.83
CA TYR A 44 -11.07 -0.31 -23.07
C TYR A 44 -12.50 -0.80 -23.35
N ILE A 45 -12.87 -0.95 -24.63
CA ILE A 45 -14.19 -1.45 -25.05
C ILE A 45 -14.40 -2.90 -24.60
N TRP A 46 -13.39 -3.76 -24.78
CA TRP A 46 -13.45 -5.15 -24.32
C TRP A 46 -13.60 -5.26 -22.80
N ILE A 47 -12.95 -4.41 -22.01
CA ILE A 47 -13.09 -4.42 -20.56
C ILE A 47 -14.53 -4.03 -20.18
N ILE A 48 -15.13 -3.01 -20.80
CA ILE A 48 -16.48 -2.59 -20.41
C ILE A 48 -17.54 -3.63 -20.79
N GLN A 49 -17.41 -4.26 -21.96
CA GLN A 49 -18.41 -5.16 -22.54
C GLN A 49 -18.08 -6.65 -22.37
N GLY A 50 -16.89 -6.97 -21.88
CA GLY A 50 -16.36 -8.32 -21.80
C GLY A 50 -17.00 -9.17 -20.71
N PRO A 51 -16.69 -10.48 -20.68
CA PRO A 51 -17.18 -11.37 -19.64
C PRO A 51 -16.59 -11.01 -18.27
N TYR A 52 -17.28 -11.44 -17.21
CA TYR A 52 -16.76 -11.42 -15.84
C TYR A 52 -15.35 -12.07 -15.78
N PRO A 53 -14.38 -11.55 -14.99
CA PRO A 53 -14.52 -10.54 -13.94
C PRO A 53 -14.29 -9.09 -14.39
N TYR A 54 -13.96 -8.87 -15.65
CA TYR A 54 -13.59 -7.54 -16.15
C TYR A 54 -14.77 -6.72 -16.63
N SER A 55 -15.96 -7.32 -16.75
CA SER A 55 -17.19 -6.62 -17.10
C SER A 55 -17.37 -5.36 -16.24
N ASN A 56 -17.57 -4.20 -16.87
CA ASN A 56 -17.71 -2.90 -16.22
C ASN A 56 -16.47 -2.35 -15.51
N PHE A 57 -15.31 -3.02 -15.56
CA PHE A 57 -14.07 -2.57 -14.89
C PHE A 57 -13.52 -1.26 -15.50
N GLY A 58 -13.90 -0.96 -16.74
CA GLY A 58 -13.64 0.30 -17.44
C GLY A 58 -14.63 1.42 -17.12
N GLY A 59 -15.72 1.11 -16.39
CA GLY A 59 -16.77 2.07 -16.07
C GLY A 59 -16.38 3.05 -14.97
N GLY A 60 -16.71 4.33 -15.16
CA GLY A 60 -16.40 5.40 -14.19
C GLY A 60 -16.81 5.09 -12.74
N PRO A 61 -18.06 4.65 -12.46
CA PRO A 61 -18.48 4.34 -11.09
C PRO A 61 -17.68 3.21 -10.44
N PHE A 62 -17.37 2.15 -11.19
CA PHE A 62 -16.57 1.04 -10.69
C PHE A 62 -15.13 1.48 -10.39
N GLN A 63 -14.50 2.22 -11.32
CA GLN A 63 -13.15 2.75 -11.12
C GLN A 63 -13.08 3.73 -9.95
N MET A 64 -14.13 4.53 -9.71
CA MET A 64 -14.19 5.43 -8.56
C MET A 64 -14.19 4.65 -7.24
N VAL A 65 -15.04 3.61 -7.12
CA VAL A 65 -15.10 2.77 -5.93
C VAL A 65 -13.78 2.02 -5.72
N LEU A 66 -13.22 1.42 -6.77
CA LEU A 66 -11.93 0.73 -6.70
C LEU A 66 -10.79 1.69 -6.32
N GLY A 67 -10.77 2.89 -6.90
CA GLY A 67 -9.80 3.94 -6.59
C GLY A 67 -9.89 4.39 -5.14
N LEU A 68 -11.10 4.53 -4.58
CA LEU A 68 -11.31 4.84 -3.16
C LEU A 68 -10.78 3.72 -2.26
N TRP A 69 -11.04 2.46 -2.59
CA TRP A 69 -10.51 1.32 -1.82
C TRP A 69 -8.98 1.26 -1.85
N LEU A 70 -8.37 1.44 -3.03
CA LEU A 70 -6.92 1.43 -3.19
C LEU A 70 -6.25 2.61 -2.46
N THR A 71 -6.86 3.79 -2.54
CA THR A 71 -6.39 4.99 -1.83
C THR A 71 -6.52 4.81 -0.32
N GLY A 72 -7.67 4.30 0.16
CA GLY A 72 -7.89 4.01 1.57
C GLY A 72 -6.90 2.97 2.10
N LEU A 73 -6.65 1.90 1.33
CA LEU A 73 -5.64 0.89 1.65
C LEU A 73 -4.24 1.50 1.70
N ALA A 74 -3.88 2.34 0.74
CA ALA A 74 -2.59 3.03 0.73
C ALA A 74 -2.40 3.88 1.99
N VAL A 75 -3.39 4.70 2.34
CA VAL A 75 -3.36 5.53 3.56
C VAL A 75 -3.20 4.67 4.80
N LEU A 76 -3.97 3.57 4.92
CA LEU A 76 -3.88 2.65 6.05
C LEU A 76 -2.48 2.05 6.19
N LEU A 77 -1.93 1.52 5.11
CA LEU A 77 -0.62 0.86 5.10
C LEU A 77 0.53 1.84 5.38
N LEU A 78 0.51 3.02 4.75
CA LEU A 78 1.52 4.06 4.97
C LEU A 78 1.47 4.59 6.41
N SER A 79 0.27 4.80 6.93
CA SER A 79 0.08 5.29 8.30
C SER A 79 0.55 4.26 9.32
N ALA A 80 0.16 2.98 9.16
CA ALA A 80 0.58 1.90 10.05
C ALA A 80 2.10 1.69 10.00
N GLY A 81 2.68 1.62 8.80
CA GLY A 81 4.12 1.46 8.63
C GLY A 81 4.91 2.64 9.20
N GLY A 82 4.52 3.87 8.86
CA GLY A 82 5.16 5.09 9.38
C GLY A 82 5.05 5.22 10.91
N PHE A 83 3.88 4.89 11.47
CA PHE A 83 3.68 4.87 12.92
C PHE A 83 4.59 3.86 13.62
N LEU A 84 4.78 2.66 13.05
CA LEU A 84 5.71 1.68 13.60
C LEU A 84 7.17 2.16 13.56
N LYS A 85 7.64 2.77 12.46
CA LYS A 85 8.99 3.38 12.40
C LYS A 85 9.15 4.47 13.45
N TRP A 86 8.14 5.31 13.59
CA TRP A 86 8.14 6.39 14.56
C TRP A 86 8.23 5.86 16.00
N LEU A 87 7.45 4.84 16.36
CA LEU A 87 7.53 4.19 17.68
C LEU A 87 8.90 3.57 17.94
N MET A 88 9.48 2.89 16.95
CA MET A 88 10.81 2.32 17.08
C MET A 88 11.86 3.40 17.34
N TRP A 89 11.83 4.49 16.57
CA TRP A 89 12.76 5.60 16.74
C TRP A 89 12.65 6.21 18.14
N ARG A 90 11.42 6.44 18.63
CA ARG A 90 11.18 6.93 20.00
C ARG A 90 11.75 6.02 21.08
N HIS A 91 11.66 4.70 20.90
CA HIS A 91 12.21 3.75 21.86
C HIS A 91 13.74 3.81 21.90
N PHE A 92 14.40 3.87 20.74
CA PHE A 92 15.86 3.99 20.66
C PHE A 92 16.38 5.31 21.26
N ASP A 93 15.70 6.43 21.01
CA ASP A 93 16.08 7.72 21.59
C ASP A 93 16.01 7.68 23.13
N ALA A 94 14.98 7.05 23.69
CA ALA A 94 14.80 6.94 25.14
C ALA A 94 15.91 6.09 25.79
N GLU A 95 16.35 5.00 25.16
CA GLU A 95 17.45 4.18 25.68
C GLU A 95 18.81 4.90 25.65
N PHE A 96 19.03 5.81 24.70
CA PHE A 96 20.28 6.58 24.61
C PHE A 96 20.36 7.67 25.69
N MET A 97 19.25 8.34 26.00
CA MET A 97 19.21 9.42 27.00
C MET A 97 19.33 8.93 28.45
N LEU A 98 19.10 7.64 28.71
CA LEU A 98 19.16 7.03 30.03
C LEU A 98 20.52 6.34 30.32
N LYS A 99 21.45 6.35 29.36
CA LYS A 99 22.82 5.84 29.51
C LYS A 99 23.81 6.99 29.63
#